data_AF-A0A6C0AD14-F1
#
_entry.id   AF-A0A6C0AD14-F1
#
_cell.length_a   1.000
_cell.length_b   1.000
_cell.length_c   1.000
_cell.angle_alpha   90.00
_cell.angle_beta   90.00
_cell.angle_gamma   90.00
#
_symmetry.space_group_name_H-M   'P 1'
#
loop_
_entity.id
_entity.type
_entity.pdbx_description
1 polymer ?
#
loop_
_entity_poly.entity_id
_entity_poly.type
_entity_poly.pdbx_seq_one_letter_code
_entity_poly.pdbx_strand_id
1 'polypeptide(L)'
;MGKSVKLEKKDIIVHDDEPNLEYDGETEEYSVDNRHLERDKTKFRHDKIFEKVKNQKHNKDIETDNNKKEEHKPINIPKFVDTEENKEIKRNDFGYNNWTQRNENFLKNMTRALIKTSYVYEYIIDKKKQNYDKLTILALIITGLGTLIGTINATFESSSGNNQELLLTFAIVSAFISFFSFVILGILRIRKYEDIIGSYSSYIKDIDQLFYEIKITLLLPCTMRQEAVNYITNIEKNYRELTNNSPIIYKSDEDDANEAYNEFIKSEKSNFRLLQKFFKAQESIIDIV
;
A
#
# COMPACT_ATOMS: atom_id res chain seq x y z
N MET A 1 28.61 50.50 -38.26
CA MET A 1 28.69 50.20 -36.81
C MET A 1 28.20 48.78 -36.59
N GLY A 2 29.13 47.81 -36.56
CA GLY A 2 28.82 46.39 -36.34
C GLY A 2 29.30 45.95 -34.96
N LYS A 3 28.41 45.37 -34.15
CA LYS A 3 28.79 44.68 -32.91
C LYS A 3 28.85 43.18 -33.19
N SER A 4 30.06 42.66 -33.24
CA SER A 4 30.37 41.23 -33.23
C SER A 4 30.36 40.75 -31.78
N VAL A 5 29.56 39.72 -31.49
CA VAL A 5 29.54 39.04 -30.20
C VAL A 5 30.35 37.74 -30.36
N LYS A 6 31.49 37.67 -29.67
CA LYS A 6 32.27 36.44 -29.51
C LYS A 6 31.56 35.54 -28.49
N LEU A 7 31.22 34.32 -28.89
CA LEU A 7 30.83 33.26 -27.98
C LEU A 7 32.04 32.37 -27.70
N GLU A 8 32.35 32.25 -26.41
CA GLU A 8 33.44 31.47 -25.84
C GLU A 8 33.04 29.98 -25.81
N LYS A 9 33.86 29.11 -26.40
CA LYS A 9 33.68 27.65 -26.31
C LYS A 9 34.11 27.21 -24.90
N LYS A 10 33.19 26.62 -24.15
CA LYS A 10 33.52 25.82 -22.96
C LYS A 10 33.65 24.37 -23.38
N ASP A 11 34.84 23.81 -23.16
CA ASP A 11 35.10 22.38 -23.28
C ASP A 11 34.36 21.65 -22.16
N ILE A 12 33.50 20.70 -22.53
CA ILE A 12 32.86 19.76 -21.60
C ILE A 12 33.65 18.45 -21.70
N ILE A 13 34.35 18.13 -20.62
CA ILE A 13 35.03 16.85 -20.42
C ILE A 13 33.94 15.82 -20.10
N VAL A 14 33.79 14.83 -20.98
CA VAL A 14 32.94 13.65 -20.77
C VAL A 14 33.80 12.61 -20.06
N HIS A 15 33.37 12.19 -18.86
CA HIS A 15 33.87 10.98 -18.23
C HIS A 15 32.91 9.83 -18.59
N ASP A 16 33.36 8.99 -19.52
CA ASP A 16 32.79 7.66 -19.79
C ASP A 16 33.35 6.70 -18.75
N ASP A 17 32.49 6.18 -17.86
CA ASP A 17 32.75 4.97 -17.07
C ASP A 17 31.40 4.42 -16.57
N GLU A 18 30.70 3.66 -17.42
CA GLU A 18 29.65 2.73 -16.97
C GLU A 18 30.12 1.29 -17.19
N PRO A 19 30.05 0.40 -16.18
CA PRO A 19 30.43 -0.99 -16.34
C PRO A 19 29.35 -1.77 -17.09
N ASN A 20 29.78 -2.49 -18.14
CA ASN A 20 29.03 -3.54 -18.79
C ASN A 20 28.67 -4.63 -17.77
N LEU A 21 27.37 -4.81 -17.50
CA LEU A 21 26.84 -6.00 -16.83
C LEU A 21 26.27 -6.92 -17.90
N GLU A 22 27.07 -7.91 -18.25
CA GLU A 22 26.68 -9.07 -19.05
C GLU A 22 25.71 -9.92 -18.19
N TYR A 23 24.51 -10.17 -18.71
CA TYR A 23 23.46 -10.91 -18.02
C TYR A 23 23.50 -12.36 -18.53
N ASP A 24 23.94 -13.28 -17.70
CA ASP A 24 23.90 -14.71 -17.93
C ASP A 24 22.48 -15.24 -17.63
N GLY A 25 21.81 -15.69 -18.69
CA GLY A 25 20.47 -16.23 -18.60
C GLY A 25 20.47 -17.63 -17.98
N GLU A 26 20.12 -17.72 -16.70
CA GLU A 26 19.60 -18.95 -16.12
C GLU A 26 18.10 -18.79 -15.78
N THR A 27 17.30 -19.66 -16.38
CA THR A 27 15.86 -19.77 -16.19
C THR A 27 15.55 -20.51 -14.88
N GLU A 28 15.06 -19.79 -13.87
CA GLU A 28 14.45 -20.41 -12.70
C GLU A 28 13.02 -20.86 -13.00
N GLU A 29 12.79 -22.17 -12.87
CA GLU A 29 11.49 -22.81 -12.95
C GLU A 29 10.68 -22.53 -11.67
N TYR A 30 9.75 -21.57 -11.73
CA TYR A 30 8.92 -21.21 -10.57
C TYR A 30 7.75 -22.20 -10.39
N SER A 31 7.88 -23.06 -9.37
CA SER A 31 6.79 -23.83 -8.78
C SER A 31 5.71 -22.92 -8.19
N VAL A 32 4.46 -23.20 -8.56
CA VAL A 32 3.25 -22.37 -8.35
C VAL A 32 2.68 -22.46 -6.91
N ASP A 33 3.28 -23.28 -6.03
CA ASP A 33 2.69 -23.68 -4.74
C ASP A 33 3.10 -22.87 -3.49
N ASN A 34 4.02 -21.90 -3.61
CA ASN A 34 4.48 -21.11 -2.43
C ASN A 34 3.68 -19.81 -2.14
N ARG A 35 2.56 -19.58 -2.84
CA ARG A 35 1.84 -18.29 -2.84
C ARG A 35 1.14 -17.93 -1.52
N HIS A 36 0.77 -18.90 -0.69
CA HIS A 36 0.23 -18.63 0.65
C HIS A 36 1.33 -18.27 1.67
N LEU A 37 2.53 -18.85 1.51
CA LEU A 37 3.61 -18.70 2.48
C LEU A 37 4.32 -17.34 2.36
N GLU A 38 4.41 -16.76 1.16
CA GLU A 38 4.95 -15.39 0.98
C GLU A 38 4.00 -14.32 1.49
N ARG A 39 2.67 -14.48 1.29
CA ARG A 39 1.66 -13.55 1.84
C ARG A 39 1.66 -13.54 3.37
N ASP A 40 1.83 -14.68 4.02
CA ASP A 40 1.90 -14.74 5.49
C ASP A 40 3.22 -14.16 6.03
N LYS A 41 4.34 -14.34 5.31
CA LYS A 41 5.64 -13.73 5.67
C LYS A 41 5.66 -12.22 5.43
N THR A 42 5.04 -11.71 4.37
CA THR A 42 4.87 -10.28 4.17
C THR A 42 3.95 -9.72 5.24
N LYS A 43 2.78 -10.33 5.51
CA LYS A 43 1.85 -9.89 6.56
C LYS A 43 2.51 -9.77 7.94
N PHE A 44 3.29 -10.77 8.35
CA PHE A 44 4.03 -10.73 9.62
C PHE A 44 5.11 -9.63 9.68
N ARG A 45 5.71 -9.27 8.54
CA ARG A 45 6.66 -8.14 8.45
C ARG A 45 5.94 -6.79 8.46
N HIS A 46 4.76 -6.69 7.84
CA HIS A 46 3.92 -5.50 7.88
C HIS A 46 3.49 -5.21 9.32
N ASP A 47 3.05 -6.22 10.08
CA ASP A 47 2.65 -6.07 11.49
C ASP A 47 3.78 -5.51 12.37
N LYS A 48 5.03 -5.97 12.18
CA LYS A 48 6.19 -5.46 12.93
C LYS A 48 6.57 -4.03 12.57
N ILE A 49 6.49 -3.65 11.29
CA ILE A 49 6.78 -2.29 10.85
C ILE A 49 5.66 -1.35 11.33
N PHE A 50 4.41 -1.81 11.26
CA PHE A 50 3.24 -1.09 11.77
C PHE A 50 3.38 -0.75 13.26
N GLU A 51 3.73 -1.71 14.09
CA GLU A 51 3.97 -1.47 15.53
C GLU A 51 5.19 -0.56 15.79
N LYS A 52 6.23 -0.61 14.95
CA LYS A 52 7.39 0.28 15.08
C LYS A 52 7.06 1.74 14.76
N VAL A 53 6.34 1.99 13.66
CA VAL A 53 5.88 3.35 13.27
C VAL A 53 4.94 3.93 14.33
N LYS A 54 4.01 3.11 14.82
CA LYS A 54 3.06 3.48 15.89
C LYS A 54 3.77 3.88 17.18
N ASN A 55 4.79 3.12 17.61
CA ASN A 55 5.56 3.42 18.82
C ASN A 55 6.45 4.66 18.67
N GLN A 56 6.92 4.99 17.45
CA GLN A 56 7.64 6.23 17.20
C GLN A 56 6.74 7.46 17.23
N LYS A 57 5.48 7.35 16.77
CA LYS A 57 4.49 8.44 16.84
C LYS A 57 3.96 8.69 18.25
N HIS A 58 3.79 7.64 19.06
CA HIS A 58 3.33 7.84 20.44
C HIS A 58 4.32 8.70 21.26
N ASN A 59 5.61 8.73 20.89
CA ASN A 59 6.62 9.61 21.45
C ASN A 59 6.66 11.03 20.83
N LYS A 60 6.00 11.27 19.69
CA LYS A 60 5.93 12.56 19.00
C LYS A 60 4.61 13.30 19.20
N ASP A 61 3.51 12.60 19.42
CA ASP A 61 2.16 13.18 19.53
C ASP A 61 1.88 13.90 20.87
N ILE A 62 2.92 14.16 21.69
CA ILE A 62 2.82 15.02 22.89
C ILE A 62 2.92 16.52 22.54
N GLU A 63 3.28 16.89 21.30
CA GLU A 63 3.32 18.29 20.86
C GLU A 63 2.50 18.52 19.58
N THR A 64 1.27 19.08 19.72
CA THR A 64 0.52 19.94 18.76
C THR A 64 0.26 19.40 17.32
N ASP A 65 -0.79 19.72 16.56
CA ASP A 65 -1.72 20.85 16.50
C ASP A 65 -2.97 20.45 15.68
N ASN A 66 -4.10 21.10 15.96
CA ASN A 66 -5.37 21.00 15.23
C ASN A 66 -5.41 22.03 14.10
N ASN A 67 -5.42 21.57 12.85
CA ASN A 67 -6.07 22.14 11.64
C ASN A 67 -5.22 21.95 10.40
N LYS A 68 -5.61 21.03 9.50
CA LYS A 68 -5.16 21.07 8.11
C LYS A 68 -6.27 20.63 7.16
N LYS A 69 -6.67 21.59 6.33
CA LYS A 69 -7.65 21.44 5.25
C LYS A 69 -7.22 20.33 4.28
N GLU A 70 -8.24 19.60 3.83
CA GLU A 70 -8.18 18.56 2.83
C GLU A 70 -7.73 19.15 1.48
N GLU A 71 -6.61 18.66 0.98
CA GLU A 71 -6.15 18.91 -0.39
C GLU A 71 -5.89 17.54 -1.02
N HIS A 72 -6.72 17.18 -2.00
CA HIS A 72 -6.47 16.08 -2.91
C HIS A 72 -5.28 16.43 -3.81
N LYS A 73 -4.16 15.72 -3.65
CA LYS A 73 -3.09 15.73 -4.64
C LYS A 73 -3.32 14.58 -5.62
N PRO A 74 -3.47 14.85 -6.93
CA PRO A 74 -3.53 13.78 -7.91
C PRO A 74 -2.21 12.99 -7.88
N ILE A 75 -2.32 11.67 -7.82
CA ILE A 75 -1.17 10.76 -8.00
C ILE A 75 -0.55 11.09 -9.36
N ASN A 76 0.77 11.35 -9.37
CA ASN A 76 1.49 11.75 -10.57
C ASN A 76 1.52 10.58 -11.57
N ILE A 77 0.60 10.57 -12.54
CA ILE A 77 0.49 9.52 -13.56
C ILE A 77 1.71 9.67 -14.50
N PRO A 78 2.52 8.61 -14.68
CA PRO A 78 3.56 8.61 -15.72
C PRO A 78 2.89 8.84 -17.07
N LYS A 79 3.18 9.97 -17.74
CA LYS A 79 2.63 10.25 -19.06
C LYS A 79 3.40 9.46 -20.11
N PHE A 80 2.69 8.67 -20.90
CA PHE A 80 3.23 8.19 -22.16
C PHE A 80 3.35 9.39 -23.11
N VAL A 81 4.54 9.61 -23.67
CA VAL A 81 4.79 10.66 -24.67
C VAL A 81 5.14 9.93 -25.95
N ASP A 82 4.17 9.89 -26.85
CA ASP A 82 4.35 9.40 -28.21
C ASP A 82 5.04 10.51 -29.01
N THR A 83 6.37 10.52 -28.96
CA THR A 83 7.14 11.34 -29.90
C THR A 83 7.10 10.65 -31.25
N GLU A 84 6.22 11.14 -32.12
CA GLU A 84 6.35 11.01 -33.56
C GLU A 84 7.71 11.57 -34.00
N GLU A 85 8.73 10.71 -34.00
CA GLU A 85 9.84 10.84 -34.94
C GLU A 85 10.03 9.45 -35.57
N ASN A 86 9.09 9.16 -36.47
CA ASN A 86 9.15 8.08 -37.44
C ASN A 86 10.31 8.36 -38.41
N LYS A 87 11.56 8.24 -37.93
CA LYS A 87 12.70 8.00 -38.83
C LYS A 87 12.48 6.61 -39.38
N GLU A 88 12.13 6.54 -40.66
CA GLU A 88 11.92 5.33 -41.47
C GLU A 88 12.81 4.16 -40.99
N ILE A 89 12.27 3.36 -40.08
CA ILE A 89 12.87 2.08 -39.73
C ILE A 89 12.50 1.18 -40.90
N LYS A 90 13.50 0.89 -41.74
CA LYS A 90 13.42 -0.06 -42.85
C LYS A 90 12.63 -1.28 -42.38
N ARG A 91 11.44 -1.45 -42.97
CA ARG A 91 10.61 -2.65 -42.81
C ARG A 91 11.40 -3.81 -43.39
N ASN A 92 12.07 -4.55 -42.52
CA ASN A 92 12.45 -5.93 -42.81
C ASN A 92 11.44 -6.82 -42.11
N ASP A 93 10.88 -7.73 -42.90
CA ASP A 93 9.95 -8.77 -42.53
C ASP A 93 10.45 -9.55 -41.30
N PHE A 94 9.49 -10.00 -40.47
CA PHE A 94 9.59 -10.61 -39.12
C PHE A 94 9.47 -9.67 -37.91
N GLY A 95 8.23 -9.51 -37.43
CA GLY A 95 7.91 -9.57 -35.99
C GLY A 95 8.44 -8.46 -35.07
N TYR A 96 8.73 -7.25 -35.56
CA TYR A 96 9.06 -6.11 -34.71
C TYR A 96 7.80 -5.59 -34.00
N ASN A 97 7.60 -5.98 -32.75
CA ASN A 97 6.44 -5.61 -31.94
C ASN A 97 6.68 -4.39 -31.02
N ASN A 98 7.61 -3.50 -31.42
CA ASN A 98 7.90 -2.22 -30.76
C ASN A 98 8.24 -2.30 -29.25
N TRP A 99 8.63 -3.46 -28.74
CA TRP A 99 9.12 -3.61 -27.36
C TRP A 99 10.53 -3.06 -27.21
N THR A 100 10.62 -1.74 -27.04
CA THR A 100 11.87 -1.04 -26.73
C THR A 100 12.14 -1.04 -25.22
N GLN A 101 13.38 -0.83 -24.82
CA GLN A 101 13.76 -0.67 -23.40
C GLN A 101 12.97 0.47 -22.72
N ARG A 102 12.62 1.53 -23.47
CA ARG A 102 11.78 2.63 -22.98
C ARG A 102 10.39 2.15 -22.58
N ASN A 103 9.76 1.33 -23.42
CA ASN A 103 8.43 0.77 -23.21
C ASN A 103 8.41 -0.21 -22.03
N GLU A 104 9.44 -1.04 -21.90
CA GLU A 104 9.59 -1.90 -20.72
C GLU A 104 9.81 -1.10 -19.44
N ASN A 105 10.64 -0.05 -19.48
CA ASN A 105 10.88 0.80 -18.32
C ASN A 105 9.63 1.57 -17.89
N PHE A 106 8.80 2.01 -18.83
CA PHE A 106 7.50 2.61 -18.54
C PHE A 106 6.63 1.63 -17.73
N LEU A 107 6.47 0.40 -18.23
CA LEU A 107 5.67 -0.62 -17.54
C LEU A 107 6.27 -0.98 -16.18
N LYS A 108 7.59 -1.15 -16.05
CA LYS A 108 8.27 -1.38 -14.76
C LYS A 108 8.02 -0.25 -13.77
N ASN A 109 8.04 1.01 -14.22
CA ASN A 109 7.72 2.16 -13.36
C ASN A 109 6.25 2.15 -12.93
N MET A 110 5.34 1.78 -13.83
CA MET A 110 3.93 1.67 -13.51
C MET A 110 3.66 0.54 -12.52
N THR A 111 4.32 -0.61 -12.68
CA THR A 111 4.31 -1.72 -11.72
C THR A 111 4.75 -1.26 -10.32
N ARG A 112 5.80 -0.44 -10.20
CA ARG A 112 6.23 0.13 -8.90
C ARG A 112 5.17 1.05 -8.30
N ALA A 113 4.50 1.86 -9.13
CA ALA A 113 3.42 2.72 -8.67
C ALA A 113 2.21 1.91 -8.16
N LEU A 114 1.86 0.83 -8.87
CA LEU A 114 0.81 -0.11 -8.46
C LEU A 114 1.13 -0.79 -7.13
N ILE A 115 2.37 -1.31 -6.96
CA ILE A 115 2.83 -1.90 -5.68
C ILE A 115 2.69 -0.91 -4.54
N LYS A 116 3.19 0.33 -4.72
CA LYS A 116 3.10 1.37 -3.69
C LYS A 116 1.63 1.65 -3.34
N THR A 117 0.78 1.77 -4.35
CA THR A 117 -0.65 2.05 -4.16
C THR A 117 -1.33 0.92 -3.40
N SER A 118 -1.11 -0.34 -3.81
CA SER A 118 -1.62 -1.53 -3.12
C SER A 118 -1.21 -1.53 -1.64
N TYR A 119 0.08 -1.33 -1.36
CA TYR A 119 0.60 -1.24 0.02
C TYR A 119 -0.09 -0.13 0.85
N VAL A 120 -0.27 1.05 0.27
CA VAL A 120 -0.90 2.18 0.97
C VAL A 120 -2.33 1.82 1.37
N TYR A 121 -3.12 1.26 0.46
CA TYR A 121 -4.49 0.86 0.77
C TYR A 121 -4.55 -0.31 1.76
N GLU A 122 -3.66 -1.30 1.66
CA GLU A 122 -3.57 -2.41 2.63
C GLU A 122 -3.29 -1.90 4.04
N TYR A 123 -2.30 -0.99 4.18
CA TYR A 123 -1.96 -0.37 5.46
C TYR A 123 -3.17 0.33 6.09
N ILE A 124 -3.93 1.08 5.27
CA ILE A 124 -5.11 1.80 5.75
C ILE A 124 -6.21 0.81 6.15
N ILE A 125 -6.44 -0.26 5.38
CA ILE A 125 -7.40 -1.31 5.73
C ILE A 125 -7.06 -1.89 7.11
N ASP A 126 -5.81 -2.27 7.34
CA ASP A 126 -5.39 -2.86 8.61
C ASP A 126 -5.61 -1.89 9.78
N LYS A 127 -5.26 -0.61 9.60
CA LYS A 127 -5.51 0.44 10.58
C LYS A 127 -7.01 0.60 10.88
N LYS A 128 -7.87 0.60 9.86
CA LYS A 128 -9.33 0.71 10.03
C LYS A 128 -9.91 -0.53 10.71
N LYS A 129 -9.44 -1.72 10.34
CA LYS A 129 -9.85 -3.00 10.94
C LYS A 129 -9.49 -3.07 12.42
N GLN A 130 -8.26 -2.73 12.79
CA GLN A 130 -7.85 -2.67 14.20
C GLN A 130 -8.73 -1.71 15.03
N ASN A 131 -9.10 -0.56 14.46
CA ASN A 131 -9.98 0.40 15.14
C ASN A 131 -11.41 -0.14 15.27
N TYR A 132 -11.92 -0.79 14.23
CA TYR A 132 -13.22 -1.47 14.26
C TYR A 132 -13.24 -2.55 15.35
N ASP A 133 -12.25 -3.45 15.36
CA ASP A 133 -12.16 -4.55 16.31
C ASP A 133 -12.10 -4.03 17.76
N LYS A 134 -11.32 -2.98 18.02
CA LYS A 134 -11.27 -2.34 19.35
C LYS A 134 -12.62 -1.80 19.81
N LEU A 135 -13.33 -1.10 18.92
CA LEU A 135 -14.66 -0.54 19.25
C LEU A 135 -15.69 -1.65 19.45
N THR A 136 -15.64 -2.71 18.65
CA THR A 136 -16.51 -3.87 18.78
C THR A 136 -16.27 -4.62 20.09
N ILE A 137 -15.02 -4.84 20.48
CA ILE A 137 -14.67 -5.44 21.78
C ILE A 137 -15.16 -4.57 22.93
N LEU A 138 -14.96 -3.25 22.85
CA LEU A 138 -15.46 -2.31 23.86
C LEU A 138 -16.98 -2.37 24.00
N ALA A 139 -17.70 -2.39 22.87
CA ALA A 139 -19.15 -2.53 22.84
C ALA A 139 -19.61 -3.84 23.49
N LEU A 140 -18.90 -4.95 23.23
CA LEU A 140 -19.19 -6.26 23.81
C LEU A 140 -19.00 -6.26 25.33
N ILE A 141 -17.91 -5.67 25.84
CA ILE A 141 -17.65 -5.56 27.28
C ILE A 141 -18.76 -4.76 27.97
N ILE A 142 -19.11 -3.60 27.42
CA ILE A 142 -20.14 -2.72 28.02
C ILE A 142 -21.52 -3.40 27.98
N THR A 143 -21.86 -4.06 26.88
CA THR A 143 -23.12 -4.81 26.77
C THR A 143 -23.15 -6.01 27.72
N GLY A 144 -22.03 -6.71 27.91
CA GLY A 144 -21.88 -7.79 28.87
C GLY A 144 -22.07 -7.32 30.32
N LEU A 145 -21.44 -6.20 30.70
CA LEU A 145 -21.62 -5.58 32.01
C LEU A 145 -23.07 -5.13 32.23
N GLY A 146 -23.71 -4.54 31.21
CA GLY A 146 -25.12 -4.16 31.26
C GLY A 146 -26.04 -5.37 31.49
N THR A 147 -25.75 -6.49 30.83
CA THR A 147 -26.51 -7.73 31.00
C THR A 147 -26.36 -8.29 32.42
N LEU A 148 -25.14 -8.29 32.97
CA LEU A 148 -24.89 -8.72 34.36
C LEU A 148 -25.59 -7.84 35.39
N ILE A 149 -25.57 -6.52 35.21
CA ILE A 149 -26.28 -5.60 36.11
C ILE A 149 -27.80 -5.79 35.99
N GLY A 150 -28.30 -6.01 34.76
CA GLY A 150 -29.71 -6.31 34.52
C GLY A 150 -30.18 -7.59 35.23
N THR A 151 -29.39 -8.66 35.20
CA THR A 151 -29.74 -9.92 35.89
C THR A 151 -29.68 -9.76 37.41
N ILE A 152 -28.71 -9.02 37.94
CA ILE A 152 -28.64 -8.68 39.36
C ILE A 152 -29.89 -7.91 39.77
N ASN A 153 -30.27 -6.87 39.00
CA ASN A 153 -31.45 -6.07 39.30
C ASN A 153 -32.74 -6.92 39.30
N ALA A 154 -32.94 -7.76 38.29
CA ALA A 154 -34.10 -8.66 38.21
C ALA A 154 -34.17 -9.65 39.39
N THR A 155 -33.01 -10.10 39.89
CA THR A 155 -32.93 -11.00 41.05
C THR A 155 -33.33 -10.27 42.33
N PHE A 156 -32.89 -9.02 42.51
CA PHE A 156 -33.28 -8.20 43.66
C PHE A 156 -34.74 -7.79 43.64
N GLU A 157 -35.32 -7.48 42.47
CA GLU A 157 -36.76 -7.19 42.33
C GLU A 157 -37.62 -8.40 42.73
N SER A 158 -37.12 -9.61 42.48
CA SER A 158 -37.80 -10.87 42.82
C SER A 158 -37.65 -11.27 44.30
N SER A 159 -36.75 -10.62 45.05
CA SER A 159 -36.51 -10.89 46.46
C SER A 159 -37.34 -9.94 47.31
N SER A 160 -38.17 -10.47 48.22
CA SER A 160 -39.12 -9.72 49.05
C SER A 160 -38.49 -8.75 50.07
N GLY A 161 -37.19 -8.47 49.97
CA GLY A 161 -36.45 -7.54 50.83
C GLY A 161 -36.64 -6.08 50.41
N ASN A 162 -36.79 -5.18 51.39
CA ASN A 162 -37.05 -3.76 51.19
C ASN A 162 -35.79 -2.97 50.76
N ASN A 163 -35.12 -3.40 49.69
CA ASN A 163 -33.86 -2.85 49.19
C ASN A 163 -34.07 -1.81 48.07
N GLN A 164 -35.05 -0.92 48.21
CA GLN A 164 -35.41 0.06 47.16
C GLN A 164 -34.24 0.97 46.75
N GLU A 165 -33.36 1.33 47.67
CA GLU A 165 -32.19 2.17 47.37
C GLU A 165 -31.17 1.46 46.46
N LEU A 166 -30.99 0.15 46.63
CA LEU A 166 -30.10 -0.65 45.77
C LEU A 166 -30.69 -0.81 44.36
N LEU A 167 -32.01 -1.05 44.26
CA LEU A 167 -32.70 -1.11 42.98
C LEU A 167 -32.57 0.20 42.19
N LEU A 168 -32.77 1.34 42.85
CA LEU A 168 -32.59 2.65 42.23
C LEU A 168 -31.14 2.84 41.74
N THR A 169 -30.16 2.43 42.54
CA THR A 169 -28.74 2.53 42.18
C THR A 169 -28.42 1.68 40.94
N PHE A 170 -28.88 0.43 40.90
CA PHE A 170 -28.70 -0.43 39.72
C PHE A 170 -29.41 0.09 38.48
N ALA A 171 -30.61 0.66 38.63
CA ALA A 171 -31.35 1.28 37.53
C ALA A 171 -30.59 2.47 36.92
N ILE A 172 -30.02 3.35 37.76
CA ILE A 172 -29.19 4.48 37.30
C ILE A 172 -27.97 3.97 36.54
N VAL A 173 -27.23 3.02 37.11
CA VAL A 173 -26.03 2.45 36.46
C VAL A 173 -26.39 1.77 35.13
N SER A 174 -27.48 1.01 35.09
CA SER A 174 -27.98 0.35 33.88
C SER A 174 -28.35 1.36 32.79
N ALA A 175 -28.97 2.49 33.16
CA ALA A 175 -29.27 3.56 32.22
C ALA A 175 -28.00 4.18 31.61
N PHE A 176 -26.96 4.42 32.42
CA PHE A 176 -25.67 4.90 31.91
C PHE A 176 -25.03 3.90 30.95
N ILE A 177 -24.98 2.62 31.31
CA ILE A 177 -24.41 1.58 30.44
C ILE A 177 -25.16 1.50 29.12
N SER A 178 -26.50 1.53 29.16
CA SER A 178 -27.34 1.51 27.97
C SER A 178 -27.09 2.72 27.07
N PHE A 179 -26.93 3.91 27.66
CA PHE A 179 -26.59 5.13 26.91
C PHE A 179 -25.22 5.00 26.22
N PHE A 180 -24.18 4.56 26.93
CA PHE A 180 -22.85 4.38 26.33
C PHE A 180 -22.84 3.30 25.25
N SER A 181 -23.52 2.17 25.46
CA SER A 181 -23.71 1.15 24.43
C SER A 181 -24.36 1.72 23.17
N PHE A 182 -25.42 2.52 23.33
CA PHE A 182 -26.09 3.17 22.21
C PHE A 182 -25.15 4.13 21.46
N VAL A 183 -24.37 4.94 22.17
CA VAL A 183 -23.39 5.85 21.55
C VAL A 183 -22.33 5.07 20.76
N ILE A 184 -21.76 4.01 21.32
CA ILE A 184 -20.72 3.22 20.66
C ILE A 184 -21.27 2.49 19.43
N LEU A 185 -22.44 1.86 19.54
CA LEU A 185 -23.12 1.22 18.41
C LEU A 185 -23.49 2.25 17.33
N GLY A 186 -23.90 3.45 17.74
CA GLY A 186 -24.13 4.58 16.85
C GLY A 186 -22.87 4.96 16.07
N ILE A 187 -21.72 5.09 16.75
CA ILE A 187 -20.43 5.39 16.11
C ILE A 187 -20.05 4.30 15.09
N LEU A 188 -20.19 3.01 15.45
CA LEU A 188 -19.92 1.89 14.55
C LEU A 188 -20.79 1.96 13.29
N ARG A 189 -22.08 2.24 13.45
CA ARG A 189 -23.04 2.33 12.35
C ARG A 189 -22.79 3.54 11.46
N ILE A 190 -22.45 4.70 12.03
CA ILE A 190 -22.18 5.94 11.30
C ILE A 190 -20.89 5.81 10.48
N ARG A 191 -19.84 5.20 11.05
CA ARG A 191 -18.54 5.11 10.39
C ARG A 191 -18.47 4.10 9.27
N LYS A 192 -19.42 3.15 9.18
CA LYS A 192 -19.53 2.17 8.08
C LYS A 192 -18.18 1.54 7.72
N TYR A 193 -17.44 1.09 8.74
CA TYR A 193 -16.10 0.53 8.57
C TYR A 193 -16.07 -0.63 7.56
N GLU A 194 -17.10 -1.47 7.56
CA GLU A 194 -17.24 -2.59 6.64
C GLU A 194 -17.35 -2.13 5.18
N ASP A 195 -18.13 -1.08 4.89
CA ASP A 195 -18.28 -0.51 3.54
C ASP A 195 -16.94 0.07 3.06
N ILE A 196 -16.23 0.81 3.92
CA ILE A 196 -14.93 1.42 3.59
C ILE A 196 -13.88 0.33 3.33
N ILE A 197 -13.77 -0.65 4.23
CA ILE A 197 -12.85 -1.78 4.09
C ILE A 197 -13.17 -2.57 2.82
N GLY A 198 -14.46 -2.80 2.54
CA GLY A 198 -14.91 -3.49 1.33
C GLY A 198 -14.53 -2.74 0.05
N SER A 199 -14.75 -1.42 0.02
CA SER A 199 -14.39 -0.57 -1.11
C SER A 199 -12.88 -0.56 -1.36
N TYR A 200 -12.07 -0.40 -0.31
CA TYR A 200 -10.60 -0.46 -0.44
C TYR A 200 -10.11 -1.84 -0.87
N SER A 201 -10.70 -2.91 -0.34
CA SER A 201 -10.33 -4.29 -0.70
C SER A 201 -10.66 -4.59 -2.16
N SER A 202 -11.80 -4.09 -2.67
CA SER A 202 -12.15 -4.23 -4.09
C SER A 202 -11.15 -3.49 -4.96
N TYR A 203 -10.82 -2.25 -4.60
CA TYR A 203 -9.86 -1.43 -5.33
C TYR A 203 -8.46 -2.06 -5.38
N ILE A 204 -7.98 -2.66 -4.28
CA ILE A 204 -6.72 -3.41 -4.24
C ILE A 204 -6.77 -4.61 -5.20
N LYS A 205 -7.88 -5.35 -5.25
CA LYS A 205 -8.00 -6.49 -6.18
C LYS A 205 -7.87 -6.04 -7.63
N ASP A 206 -8.47 -4.90 -7.97
CA ASP A 206 -8.40 -4.36 -9.33
C ASP A 206 -6.96 -3.88 -9.67
N ILE A 207 -6.26 -3.27 -8.70
CA ILE A 207 -4.83 -2.93 -8.80
C ILE A 207 -3.98 -4.19 -9.00
N ASP A 208 -4.20 -5.22 -8.20
CA ASP A 208 -3.45 -6.46 -8.26
C ASP A 208 -3.66 -7.15 -9.61
N GLN A 209 -4.90 -7.16 -10.11
CA GLN A 209 -5.21 -7.70 -11.42
C GLN A 209 -4.42 -6.99 -12.53
N LEU A 210 -4.41 -5.65 -12.55
CA LEU A 210 -3.64 -4.88 -13.52
C LEU A 210 -2.12 -5.12 -13.36
N PHE A 211 -1.63 -5.20 -12.12
CA PHE A 211 -0.24 -5.53 -11.82
C PHE A 211 0.14 -6.90 -12.40
N TYR A 212 -0.70 -7.93 -12.21
CA TYR A 212 -0.45 -9.27 -12.73
C TYR A 212 -0.49 -9.31 -14.26
N GLU A 213 -1.40 -8.59 -14.90
CA GLU A 213 -1.46 -8.48 -16.36
C GLU A 213 -0.15 -7.93 -16.94
N ILE A 214 0.38 -6.86 -16.34
CA ILE A 214 1.66 -6.27 -16.73
C ILE A 214 2.81 -7.24 -16.49
N LYS A 215 2.84 -7.87 -15.30
CA LYS A 215 3.91 -8.79 -14.91
C LYS A 215 3.96 -10.01 -15.84
N ILE A 216 2.83 -10.62 -16.14
CA ILE A 216 2.75 -11.77 -17.06
C ILE A 216 3.25 -11.37 -18.45
N THR A 217 2.84 -10.19 -18.94
CA THR A 217 3.28 -9.72 -20.26
C THR A 217 4.79 -9.47 -20.32
N LEU A 218 5.37 -8.91 -19.25
CA LEU A 218 6.82 -8.68 -19.16
C LEU A 218 7.62 -9.99 -19.00
N LEU A 219 7.03 -11.06 -18.49
CA LEU A 219 7.67 -12.38 -18.39
C LEU A 219 7.73 -13.11 -19.73
N LEU A 220 6.82 -12.80 -20.67
CA LEU A 220 6.82 -13.41 -21.99
C LEU A 220 8.04 -12.97 -22.81
N PRO A 221 8.61 -13.84 -23.67
CA PRO A 221 9.59 -13.44 -24.67
C PRO A 221 9.01 -12.35 -25.58
N CYS A 222 9.84 -11.38 -26.01
CA CYS A 222 9.36 -10.27 -26.83
C CYS A 222 8.54 -10.77 -28.02
N THR A 223 8.97 -11.79 -28.75
CA THR A 223 8.26 -12.34 -29.92
C THR A 223 6.82 -12.84 -29.66
N MET A 224 6.48 -13.16 -28.41
CA MET A 224 5.15 -13.63 -28.01
C MET A 224 4.26 -12.53 -27.43
N ARG A 225 4.80 -11.33 -27.22
CA ARG A 225 4.04 -10.20 -26.69
C ARG A 225 3.20 -9.56 -27.80
N GLN A 226 2.05 -9.03 -27.40
CA GLN A 226 1.25 -8.14 -28.23
C GLN A 226 2.07 -6.91 -28.65
N GLU A 227 1.63 -6.19 -29.68
CA GLU A 227 2.28 -4.95 -30.11
C GLU A 227 2.34 -3.94 -28.94
N ALA A 228 3.54 -3.40 -28.67
CA ALA A 228 3.82 -2.67 -27.45
C ALA A 228 3.01 -1.37 -27.30
N VAL A 229 2.81 -0.62 -28.39
CA VAL A 229 2.11 0.67 -28.35
C VAL A 229 0.64 0.48 -27.99
N ASN A 230 -0.02 -0.47 -28.64
CA ASN A 230 -1.41 -0.84 -28.37
C ASN A 230 -1.59 -1.36 -26.94
N TYR A 231 -0.68 -2.23 -26.49
CA TYR A 231 -0.70 -2.77 -25.13
C TYR A 231 -0.55 -1.66 -24.08
N ILE A 232 0.49 -0.82 -24.22
CA ILE A 232 0.76 0.27 -23.27
C ILE A 232 -0.41 1.26 -23.23
N THR A 233 -0.98 1.60 -24.38
CA THR A 233 -2.13 2.52 -24.46
C THR A 233 -3.34 1.96 -23.71
N ASN A 234 -3.62 0.66 -23.87
CA ASN A 234 -4.71 -0.01 -23.15
C ASN A 234 -4.45 -0.04 -21.63
N ILE A 235 -3.22 -0.38 -21.24
CA ILE A 235 -2.80 -0.43 -19.84
C ILE A 235 -2.85 0.95 -19.18
N GLU A 236 -2.43 2.01 -19.86
CA GLU A 236 -2.55 3.39 -19.35
C GLU A 236 -4.02 3.78 -19.17
N LYS A 237 -4.88 3.42 -20.13
CA LYS A 237 -6.33 3.66 -20.02
C LYS A 237 -6.91 2.97 -18.79
N ASN A 238 -6.60 1.68 -18.59
CA ASN A 238 -7.05 0.91 -17.42
C ASN A 238 -6.52 1.54 -16.12
N TYR A 239 -5.25 1.92 -16.07
CA TYR A 239 -4.65 2.58 -14.91
C TYR A 239 -5.34 3.91 -14.58
N ARG A 240 -5.65 4.71 -15.59
CA ARG A 240 -6.35 5.99 -15.43
C ARG A 240 -7.77 5.77 -14.93
N GLU A 241 -8.48 4.79 -15.47
CA GLU A 241 -9.82 4.42 -15.00
C GLU A 241 -9.79 4.00 -13.53
N LEU A 242 -8.84 3.15 -13.13
CA LEU A 242 -8.64 2.78 -11.72
C LEU A 242 -8.36 4.01 -10.85
N THR A 243 -7.45 4.88 -11.28
CA THR A 243 -7.11 6.09 -10.51
C THR A 243 -8.33 7.00 -10.33
N ASN A 244 -9.15 7.16 -11.38
CA ASN A 244 -10.36 7.97 -11.33
C ASN A 244 -11.44 7.35 -10.42
N ASN A 245 -11.51 6.03 -10.36
CA ASN A 245 -12.43 5.28 -9.52
C ASN A 245 -11.86 4.97 -8.13
N SER A 246 -10.72 5.56 -7.77
CA SER A 246 -10.07 5.28 -6.50
C SER A 246 -10.92 5.77 -5.32
N PRO A 247 -11.05 4.96 -4.26
CA PRO A 247 -11.85 5.35 -3.12
C PRO A 247 -11.12 6.42 -2.29
N ILE A 248 -11.90 7.34 -1.70
CA ILE A 248 -11.36 8.55 -1.07
C ILE A 248 -10.55 8.19 0.18
N ILE A 249 -9.25 8.51 0.17
CA ILE A 249 -8.38 8.42 1.35
C ILE A 249 -8.26 9.78 2.04
N TYR A 250 -8.31 9.78 3.37
CA TYR A 250 -7.97 10.96 4.17
C TYR A 250 -6.46 11.23 4.15
N LYS A 251 -6.08 12.49 4.00
CA LYS A 251 -4.66 12.91 3.92
C LYS A 251 -3.81 12.41 5.09
N SER A 252 -4.35 12.40 6.31
CA SER A 252 -3.63 11.87 7.47
C SER A 252 -3.32 10.37 7.34
N ASP A 253 -4.28 9.60 6.82
CA ASP A 253 -4.10 8.16 6.59
C ASP A 253 -3.12 7.91 5.42
N GLU A 254 -3.15 8.77 4.40
CA GLU A 254 -2.20 8.73 3.28
C GLU A 254 -0.76 9.05 3.73
N ASP A 255 -0.57 10.08 4.54
CA ASP A 255 0.73 10.49 5.07
C ASP A 255 1.33 9.38 5.96
N ASP A 256 0.52 8.78 6.85
CA ASP A 256 0.91 7.64 7.68
C ASP A 256 1.33 6.43 6.84
N ALA A 257 0.54 6.09 5.82
CA ALA A 257 0.81 4.95 4.95
C ALA A 257 2.06 5.18 4.08
N ASN A 258 2.26 6.40 3.59
CA ASN A 258 3.47 6.77 2.84
C ASN A 258 4.73 6.71 3.72
N GLU A 259 4.65 7.16 4.97
CA GLU A 259 5.74 7.04 5.94
C GLU A 259 6.09 5.57 6.17
N ALA A 260 5.09 4.73 6.46
CA ALA A 260 5.27 3.30 6.66
C ALA A 260 5.84 2.60 5.41
N TYR A 261 5.39 2.96 4.21
CA TYR A 261 5.94 2.44 2.96
C TYR A 261 7.42 2.82 2.78
N ASN A 262 7.77 4.07 3.07
CA ASN A 262 9.16 4.52 2.97
C ASN A 262 10.06 3.79 3.97
N GLU A 263 9.57 3.51 5.18
CA GLU A 263 10.28 2.66 6.14
C GLU A 263 10.41 1.22 5.64
N PHE A 264 9.35 0.65 5.09
CA PHE A 264 9.35 -0.68 4.49
C PHE A 264 10.44 -0.79 3.42
N ILE A 265 10.45 0.12 2.43
CA ILE A 265 11.46 0.13 1.36
C ILE A 265 12.87 0.35 1.90
N LYS A 266 13.05 1.21 2.92
CA LYS A 266 14.36 1.40 3.57
C LYS A 266 14.83 0.10 4.22
N SER A 267 13.95 -0.57 4.99
CA SER A 267 14.25 -1.82 5.69
C SER A 267 14.54 -2.97 4.73
N GLU A 268 13.81 -3.03 3.61
CA GLU A 268 14.01 -4.04 2.57
C GLU A 268 15.34 -3.81 1.85
N LYS A 269 15.68 -2.57 1.50
CA LYS A 269 17.02 -2.22 0.97
C LYS A 269 18.14 -2.52 1.96
N SER A 270 17.91 -2.31 3.27
CA SER A 270 18.88 -2.67 4.31
C SER A 270 19.07 -4.18 4.40
N ASN A 271 17.99 -4.95 4.33
CA ASN A 271 18.03 -6.41 4.35
C ASN A 271 18.62 -7.00 3.06
N PHE A 272 18.35 -6.41 1.91
CA PHE A 272 18.94 -6.82 0.63
C PHE A 272 20.45 -6.53 0.59
N ARG A 273 20.90 -5.39 1.15
CA ARG A 273 22.33 -5.10 1.34
C ARG A 273 23.01 -6.05 2.33
N LEU A 274 22.30 -6.47 3.38
CA LEU A 274 22.80 -7.49 4.30
C LEU A 274 22.91 -8.86 3.60
N LEU A 275 21.87 -9.28 2.87
CA LEU A 275 21.88 -10.50 2.07
C LEU A 275 22.99 -10.48 1.01
N GLN A 276 23.17 -9.40 0.24
CA GLN A 276 24.29 -9.26 -0.69
C GLN A 276 25.67 -9.31 0.00
N LYS A 277 25.81 -8.75 1.21
CA LYS A 277 27.04 -8.88 1.99
C LYS A 277 27.28 -10.31 2.47
N PHE A 278 26.23 -11.04 2.84
CA PHE A 278 26.32 -12.45 3.22
C PHE A 278 26.70 -13.34 2.02
N PHE A 279 26.13 -13.10 0.84
CA PHE A 279 26.49 -13.84 -0.38
C PHE A 279 27.91 -13.53 -0.86
N LYS A 280 28.34 -12.26 -0.86
CA LYS A 280 29.74 -11.89 -1.14
C LYS A 280 30.74 -12.46 -0.13
N ALA A 281 30.34 -12.62 1.13
CA ALA A 281 31.19 -13.26 2.14
C ALA A 281 31.31 -14.78 1.94
N GLN A 282 30.29 -15.44 1.40
CA GLN A 282 30.35 -16.87 1.07
C GLN A 282 31.19 -17.15 -0.19
N GLU A 283 31.16 -16.30 -1.20
CA GLU A 283 32.06 -16.41 -2.37
C GLU A 283 33.54 -16.33 -1.95
N SER A 284 33.88 -15.47 -0.98
CA SER A 284 35.25 -15.37 -0.46
C SER A 284 35.74 -16.57 0.36
N ILE A 285 34.85 -17.50 0.73
CA ILE A 285 35.20 -18.75 1.44
C ILE A 285 35.49 -19.88 0.44
N ILE A 286 34.96 -19.80 -0.79
CA ILE A 286 35.18 -20.79 -1.84
C ILE A 286 36.55 -20.60 -2.51
N ASP A 287 37.13 -19.39 -2.48
CA ASP A 287 38.49 -19.13 -2.98
C ASP A 287 39.63 -19.56 -2.01
N ILE A 288 39.32 -20.24 -0.90
CA ILE A 288 40.29 -20.70 0.11
C ILE A 288 40.32 -22.25 0.21
N VAL A 289 39.59 -22.98 -0.64
CA VAL A 289 39.62 -24.46 -0.71
C VAL A 289 40.07 -24.90 -2.09
#